data_AF-A0A521JS21-F1
#
_entry.id   AF-A0A521JS21-F1
#
_cell.length_a   1.000
_cell.length_b   1.000
_cell.length_c   1.000
_cell.angle_alpha   90.00
_cell.angle_beta   90.00
_cell.angle_gamma   90.00
#
_symmetry.space_group_name_H-M   'P 1'
#
loop_
_entity.id
_entity.type
_entity.pdbx_description
1 polymer ?
#
loop_
_entity_poly.entity_id
_entity_poly.type
_entity_poly.pdbx_seq_one_letter_code
_entity_poly.pdbx_strand_id
1 'polypeptide(L)'
;MDNHQTVIGTWKEDLRLYVHVPFCVKKCDYCDFLSGSSNEKGIKSYFDALYKEIRSYKDRASEYRVSSIFIGGGTPSCVHSDYIVRTLDELEKVFEFTTEIKPEITIEVNPGTIDENKLMDYKKAGINRLSFGLQTSHDNELKLLGRIHSFSQFEENYKLARQVGFNNINIDLMSALPGQSLASWEKTLFCITKLKPEHISAYSLIIEEGTPFYDRYGPEGEDKDKLPSEEVDRLIYSRTKEILSSYGYERYEISNYAKEGYECRHNKAYWEGVSYLGLGLGSASLIDYIRFSNTNFLTEYINLINGCHNNIMSTNVLEKDKNRLLDDFYGIRRNIIYLTKNQQIEEFMFLGLRTSEGVSKSKFFKRFAIAMDDIYGDLLLKLEKDGLVTSNKDKLYLTDYGIDVSNRVLSEFLFE
;
A
#
# COMPACT_ATOMS: atom_id res chain seq x y z
N MET A 1 13.63 36.63 37.50
CA MET A 1 12.32 36.56 36.86
C MET A 1 12.59 36.44 35.38
N ASP A 2 12.58 35.22 34.86
CA ASP A 2 12.44 34.99 33.43
C ASP A 2 11.58 33.73 33.28
N ASN A 3 10.30 34.01 33.02
CA ASN A 3 9.29 33.02 32.72
C ASN A 3 9.57 32.48 31.32
N HIS A 4 10.30 31.38 31.22
CA HIS A 4 10.20 30.52 30.04
C HIS A 4 8.85 29.79 30.11
N GLN A 5 7.82 30.45 29.59
CA GLN A 5 6.58 29.78 29.18
C GLN A 5 6.96 28.73 28.14
N THR A 6 6.98 27.47 28.57
CA THR A 6 6.86 26.32 27.68
C THR A 6 5.57 26.50 26.90
N VAL A 7 5.68 26.86 25.62
CA VAL A 7 4.56 26.73 24.69
C VAL A 7 4.27 25.24 24.61
N ILE A 8 3.26 24.77 25.34
CA ILE A 8 2.70 23.43 25.21
C ILE A 8 1.97 23.42 23.86
N GLY A 9 2.73 23.23 22.78
CA GLY A 9 2.15 22.87 21.49
C GLY A 9 1.50 21.50 21.63
N THR A 10 0.22 21.37 21.32
CA THR A 10 -0.43 20.08 21.15
C THR A 10 0.10 19.44 19.87
N TRP A 11 1.21 18.72 19.96
CA TRP A 11 1.73 17.93 18.84
C TRP A 11 0.74 16.79 18.58
N LYS A 12 0.03 16.85 17.46
CA LYS A 12 -0.83 15.76 16.99
C LYS A 12 0.02 14.72 16.27
N GLU A 13 -0.33 13.45 16.45
CA GLU A 13 0.35 12.35 15.79
C GLU A 13 -0.03 12.24 14.32
N ASP A 14 0.89 11.77 13.48
CA ASP A 14 0.62 11.52 12.07
C ASP A 14 -0.25 10.25 11.92
N LEU A 15 -1.30 10.33 11.11
CA LEU A 15 -2.16 9.21 10.78
C LEU A 15 -2.29 9.05 9.28
N ARG A 16 -2.25 7.80 8.83
CA ARG A 16 -2.44 7.42 7.42
C ARG A 16 -3.74 6.67 7.31
N LEU A 17 -4.57 7.01 6.33
CA LEU A 17 -5.86 6.36 6.13
C LEU A 17 -5.83 5.49 4.88
N TYR A 18 -6.18 4.22 5.02
CA TYR A 18 -6.49 3.37 3.90
C TYR A 18 -8.00 3.17 3.83
N VAL A 19 -8.59 3.35 2.65
CA VAL A 19 -10.01 3.07 2.41
C VAL A 19 -10.13 1.97 1.39
N HIS A 20 -10.71 0.86 1.82
CA HIS A 20 -10.93 -0.29 0.95
C HIS A 20 -12.24 -0.14 0.16
N VAL A 21 -12.19 -0.32 -1.15
CA VAL A 21 -13.35 -0.42 -2.04
C VAL A 21 -13.33 -1.81 -2.70
N PRO A 22 -14.11 -2.79 -2.22
CA PRO A 22 -13.96 -4.21 -2.57
C PRO A 22 -14.63 -4.58 -3.91
N PHE A 23 -14.83 -3.63 -4.82
CA PHE A 23 -15.61 -3.85 -6.04
C PHE A 23 -14.75 -3.87 -7.29
N CYS A 24 -14.93 -4.90 -8.11
CA CYS A 24 -14.31 -5.05 -9.42
C CYS A 24 -15.40 -5.30 -10.48
N VAL A 25 -15.20 -4.80 -11.71
CA VAL A 25 -16.00 -5.22 -12.87
C VAL A 25 -15.82 -6.72 -13.12
N LYS A 26 -14.57 -7.18 -13.05
CA LYS A 26 -14.17 -8.58 -13.13
C LYS A 26 -12.94 -8.77 -12.25
N LYS A 27 -12.92 -9.84 -11.44
CA LYS A 27 -11.72 -10.23 -10.69
C LYS A 27 -10.69 -10.80 -11.67
N CYS A 28 -9.44 -10.35 -11.59
CA CYS A 28 -8.34 -10.86 -12.43
C CYS A 28 -7.93 -12.26 -11.94
N ASP A 29 -7.43 -13.09 -12.84
CA ASP A 29 -7.20 -14.52 -12.57
C ASP A 29 -6.02 -14.78 -11.61
N TYR A 30 -5.16 -13.78 -11.39
CA TYR A 30 -4.04 -13.80 -10.44
C TYR A 30 -4.34 -13.11 -9.10
N CYS A 31 -5.44 -12.37 -9.02
CA CYS A 31 -5.68 -11.42 -7.94
C CYS A 31 -6.20 -12.14 -6.70
N ASP A 32 -5.45 -12.09 -5.60
CA ASP A 32 -5.83 -12.61 -4.29
C ASP A 32 -6.62 -11.59 -3.45
N PHE A 33 -6.54 -10.30 -3.79
CA PHE A 33 -7.22 -9.24 -3.07
C PHE A 33 -8.72 -9.48 -2.85
N LEU A 34 -9.17 -9.03 -1.68
CA LEU A 34 -10.57 -9.07 -1.25
C LEU A 34 -11.42 -8.18 -2.15
N SER A 35 -11.95 -8.76 -3.23
CA SER A 35 -12.76 -8.04 -4.19
C SER A 35 -13.79 -8.95 -4.83
N GLY A 36 -14.89 -8.35 -5.28
CA GLY A 36 -15.96 -9.06 -5.96
C GLY A 36 -16.85 -8.11 -6.76
N SER A 37 -17.65 -8.68 -7.66
CA SER A 37 -18.70 -7.92 -8.34
C SER A 37 -19.89 -7.74 -7.41
N SER A 38 -20.56 -6.59 -7.48
CA SER A 38 -21.82 -6.34 -6.77
C SER A 38 -22.75 -5.50 -7.64
N ASN A 39 -24.05 -5.59 -7.39
CA ASN A 39 -25.03 -4.71 -8.02
C ASN A 39 -25.10 -3.37 -7.28
N GLU A 40 -25.79 -2.38 -7.87
CA GLU A 40 -25.89 -1.02 -7.30
C GLU A 40 -26.43 -1.02 -5.86
N LYS A 41 -27.39 -1.90 -5.54
CA LYS A 41 -27.93 -2.01 -4.18
C LYS A 41 -26.86 -2.47 -3.18
N GLY A 42 -26.03 -3.44 -3.56
CA GLY A 42 -24.93 -3.93 -2.73
C GLY A 42 -23.82 -2.90 -2.58
N ILE A 43 -23.45 -2.20 -3.66
CA ILE A 43 -22.49 -1.08 -3.62
C ILE A 43 -22.98 0.01 -2.67
N LYS A 44 -24.23 0.46 -2.83
CA LYS A 44 -24.84 1.46 -1.95
C LYS A 44 -24.83 1.02 -0.48
N SER A 45 -25.22 -0.22 -0.21
CA SER A 45 -25.28 -0.75 1.16
C SER A 45 -23.91 -0.80 1.82
N TYR A 46 -22.86 -1.11 1.05
CA TYR A 46 -21.48 -1.06 1.52
C TYR A 46 -21.05 0.36 1.87
N PHE A 47 -21.25 1.32 0.96
CA PHE A 47 -20.85 2.71 1.23
C PHE A 47 -21.63 3.33 2.37
N ASP A 48 -22.93 3.04 2.51
CA ASP A 48 -23.72 3.49 3.66
C ASP A 48 -23.15 2.96 5.00
N ALA A 49 -22.63 1.73 5.02
CA ALA A 49 -21.93 1.17 6.17
C ALA A 49 -20.55 1.84 6.38
N LEU A 50 -19.75 2.01 5.32
CA LEU A 50 -18.46 2.71 5.38
C LEU A 50 -18.60 4.13 5.95
N TYR A 51 -19.62 4.89 5.54
CA TYR A 51 -19.85 6.22 6.09
C TYR A 51 -20.18 6.20 7.58
N LYS A 52 -20.86 5.17 8.08
CA LYS A 52 -21.11 4.99 9.52
C LYS A 52 -19.83 4.62 10.25
N GLU A 53 -19.00 3.74 9.69
CA GLU A 53 -17.67 3.42 10.22
C GLU A 53 -16.84 4.70 10.36
N ILE A 54 -16.70 5.49 9.29
CA ILE A 54 -15.97 6.77 9.29
C ILE A 54 -16.49 7.69 10.40
N ARG A 55 -17.80 7.93 10.46
CA ARG A 55 -18.41 8.82 11.47
C ARG A 55 -18.17 8.36 12.91
N SER A 56 -17.96 7.06 13.15
CA SER A 56 -17.68 6.54 14.49
C SER A 56 -16.35 7.01 15.09
N TYR A 57 -15.46 7.59 14.28
CA TYR A 57 -14.16 8.10 14.72
C TYR A 57 -14.16 9.57 15.15
N LYS A 58 -15.28 10.30 14.97
CA LYS A 58 -15.35 11.77 15.15
C LYS A 58 -14.79 12.28 16.47
N ASP A 59 -15.09 11.59 17.58
CA ASP A 59 -14.68 11.99 18.92
C ASP A 59 -13.45 11.23 19.43
N ARG A 60 -12.75 10.50 18.54
CA ARG A 60 -11.63 9.59 18.87
C ARG A 60 -10.36 9.87 18.07
N ALA A 61 -10.45 10.71 17.04
CA ALA A 61 -9.32 11.06 16.17
C ALA A 61 -8.68 12.42 16.51
N SER A 62 -9.09 13.09 17.60
CA SER A 62 -8.66 14.47 17.91
C SER A 62 -7.16 14.64 18.14
N GLU A 63 -6.47 13.56 18.53
CA GLU A 63 -5.02 13.54 18.77
C GLU A 63 -4.20 13.36 17.47
N TYR A 64 -4.87 13.13 16.34
CA TYR A 64 -4.23 12.78 15.08
C TYR A 64 -4.40 13.86 14.01
N ARG A 65 -3.47 13.86 13.05
CA ARG A 65 -3.56 14.58 11.78
C ARG A 65 -3.35 13.63 10.62
N VAL A 66 -4.25 13.66 9.66
CA VAL A 66 -4.15 12.85 8.45
C VAL A 66 -3.24 13.51 7.44
N SER A 67 -2.20 12.80 7.01
CA SER A 67 -1.26 13.28 6.00
C SER A 67 -1.24 12.49 4.70
N SER A 68 -1.84 11.30 4.68
CA SER A 68 -2.25 10.68 3.43
C SER A 68 -3.48 9.80 3.56
N ILE A 69 -4.20 9.71 2.44
CA ILE A 69 -5.35 8.85 2.22
C ILE A 69 -5.05 8.01 0.97
N PHE A 70 -5.25 6.71 1.04
CA PHE A 70 -5.12 5.81 -0.10
C PHE A 70 -6.42 5.03 -0.27
N ILE A 71 -7.07 5.24 -1.40
CA ILE A 71 -8.31 4.57 -1.77
C ILE A 71 -7.96 3.47 -2.75
N GLY A 72 -8.07 2.21 -2.31
CA GLY A 72 -7.66 1.04 -3.09
C GLY A 72 -8.55 -0.17 -2.84
N GLY A 73 -8.08 -1.35 -3.24
CA GLY A 73 -8.72 -2.63 -2.93
C GLY A 73 -9.05 -3.44 -4.17
N GLY A 74 -10.33 -3.48 -4.53
CA GLY A 74 -10.75 -4.02 -5.82
C GLY A 74 -10.39 -3.04 -6.93
N THR A 75 -11.33 -2.18 -7.27
CA THR A 75 -11.11 -1.11 -8.25
C THR A 75 -12.02 0.06 -7.88
N PRO A 76 -11.53 1.03 -7.09
CA PRO A 76 -12.31 2.19 -6.67
C PRO A 76 -12.98 2.93 -7.83
N SER A 77 -12.27 3.06 -8.95
CA SER A 77 -12.82 3.67 -10.18
C SER A 77 -14.01 2.94 -10.83
N CYS A 78 -14.30 1.69 -10.46
CA CYS A 78 -15.46 0.96 -11.00
C CYS A 78 -16.80 1.51 -10.49
N VAL A 79 -16.83 2.12 -9.30
CA VAL A 79 -18.08 2.67 -8.75
C VAL A 79 -18.33 4.09 -9.28
N HIS A 80 -19.53 4.61 -9.04
CA HIS A 80 -19.87 6.00 -9.35
C HIS A 80 -19.00 6.97 -8.53
N SER A 81 -18.54 8.08 -9.12
CA SER A 81 -17.64 9.05 -8.47
C SER A 81 -18.23 9.60 -7.17
N ASP A 82 -19.55 9.83 -7.12
CA ASP A 82 -20.27 10.29 -5.93
C ASP A 82 -19.95 9.49 -4.65
N TYR A 83 -19.74 8.18 -4.75
CA TYR A 83 -19.39 7.36 -3.58
C TYR A 83 -18.02 7.69 -3.01
N ILE A 84 -17.06 7.97 -3.91
CA ILE A 84 -15.69 8.35 -3.56
C ILE A 84 -15.67 9.78 -3.04
N VAL A 85 -16.33 10.71 -3.72
CA VAL A 85 -16.46 12.11 -3.28
C VAL A 85 -17.05 12.18 -1.89
N ARG A 86 -18.18 11.49 -1.65
CA ARG A 86 -18.81 11.44 -0.34
C ARG A 86 -17.94 10.78 0.72
N THR A 87 -17.14 9.75 0.37
CA THR A 87 -16.17 9.16 1.30
C THR A 87 -15.19 10.23 1.80
N LEU A 88 -14.62 11.02 0.90
CA LEU A 88 -13.69 12.10 1.26
C LEU A 88 -14.37 13.19 2.09
N ASP A 89 -15.61 13.57 1.75
CA ASP A 89 -16.39 14.52 2.55
C ASP A 89 -16.65 14.02 3.98
N GLU A 90 -16.92 12.72 4.16
CA GLU A 90 -17.11 12.14 5.50
C GLU A 90 -15.79 12.08 6.27
N LEU A 91 -14.67 11.77 5.59
CA LEU A 91 -13.34 11.79 6.20
C LEU A 91 -12.95 13.19 6.69
N GLU A 92 -13.15 14.22 5.87
CA GLU A 92 -12.82 15.61 6.24
C GLU A 92 -13.67 16.13 7.41
N LYS A 93 -14.91 15.64 7.57
CA LYS A 93 -15.77 15.96 8.74
C LYS A 93 -15.33 15.30 10.05
N VAL A 94 -14.52 14.24 9.97
CA VAL A 94 -14.15 13.38 11.09
C VAL A 94 -12.70 13.58 11.50
N PHE A 95 -11.80 13.71 10.54
CA PHE A 95 -10.36 13.77 10.75
C PHE A 95 -9.82 15.16 10.42
N GLU A 96 -8.90 15.65 11.24
CA GLU A 96 -8.12 16.85 10.89
C GLU A 96 -7.04 16.48 9.88
N PHE A 97 -6.98 17.18 8.76
CA PHE A 97 -5.93 16.99 7.75
C PHE A 97 -4.77 17.93 8.05
N THR A 98 -3.53 17.52 7.76
CA THR A 98 -2.38 18.42 7.93
C THR A 98 -2.49 19.64 7.01
N THR A 99 -2.11 20.80 7.55
CA THR A 99 -2.10 22.08 6.83
C THR A 99 -0.69 22.51 6.41
N GLU A 100 0.35 21.89 6.99
CA GLU A 100 1.75 22.25 6.73
C GLU A 100 2.21 21.78 5.34
N ILE A 101 1.81 20.56 4.98
CA ILE A 101 2.04 19.97 3.67
C ILE A 101 0.71 19.40 3.21
N LYS A 102 0.29 19.70 1.98
CA LYS A 102 -0.95 19.16 1.42
C LYS A 102 -0.99 17.63 1.58
N PRO A 103 -2.06 17.03 2.14
CA PRO A 103 -2.17 15.58 2.24
C PRO A 103 -2.09 14.90 0.88
N GLU A 104 -1.43 13.74 0.81
CA GLU A 104 -1.45 12.91 -0.40
C GLU A 104 -2.76 12.14 -0.42
N ILE A 105 -3.57 12.33 -1.45
CA ILE A 105 -4.81 11.59 -1.61
C ILE A 105 -4.71 10.82 -2.91
N THR A 106 -4.48 9.51 -2.78
CA THR A 106 -4.34 8.56 -3.87
C THR A 106 -5.64 7.81 -4.10
N ILE A 107 -5.98 7.57 -5.37
CA ILE A 107 -6.97 6.57 -5.76
C ILE A 107 -6.41 5.60 -6.80
N GLU A 108 -6.70 4.32 -6.64
CA GLU A 108 -6.45 3.30 -7.66
C GLU A 108 -7.49 3.36 -8.77
N VAL A 109 -6.99 3.35 -10.01
CA VAL A 109 -7.80 3.40 -11.22
C VAL A 109 -7.42 2.25 -12.15
N ASN A 110 -8.44 1.61 -12.72
CA ASN A 110 -8.25 0.65 -13.80
C ASN A 110 -8.50 1.36 -15.14
N PRO A 111 -7.65 1.20 -16.15
CA PRO A 111 -8.00 1.65 -17.48
C PRO A 111 -9.33 1.03 -17.93
N GLY A 112 -10.16 1.84 -18.58
CA GLY A 112 -11.51 1.47 -19.01
C GLY A 112 -12.62 1.72 -17.98
N THR A 113 -12.32 2.17 -16.77
CA THR A 113 -13.34 2.45 -15.73
C THR A 113 -13.46 3.94 -15.36
N ILE A 114 -12.66 4.79 -16.01
CA ILE A 114 -12.64 6.24 -15.82
C ILE A 114 -13.07 6.98 -17.08
N ASP A 115 -13.66 8.16 -16.87
CA ASP A 115 -14.01 9.15 -17.90
C ASP A 115 -13.65 10.56 -17.40
N GLU A 116 -13.90 11.57 -18.22
CA GLU A 116 -13.57 12.97 -17.90
C GLU A 116 -14.32 13.46 -16.65
N ASN A 117 -15.60 13.09 -16.51
CA ASN A 117 -16.43 13.51 -15.37
C ASN A 117 -15.89 12.92 -14.06
N LYS A 118 -15.61 11.62 -14.01
CA LYS A 118 -15.02 10.99 -12.82
C LYS A 118 -13.68 11.62 -12.44
N LEU A 119 -12.81 11.88 -13.42
CA LEU A 119 -11.52 12.52 -13.17
C LEU A 119 -11.68 13.94 -12.62
N MET A 120 -12.64 14.71 -13.16
CA MET A 120 -12.97 16.05 -12.66
C MET A 120 -13.54 16.00 -11.25
N ASP A 121 -14.42 15.04 -10.95
CA ASP A 121 -14.99 14.83 -9.61
C ASP A 121 -13.91 14.48 -8.59
N TYR A 122 -13.02 13.53 -8.92
CA TYR A 122 -11.89 13.16 -8.09
C TYR A 122 -10.99 14.36 -7.78
N LYS A 123 -10.64 15.14 -8.81
CA LYS A 123 -9.79 16.32 -8.63
C LYS A 123 -10.46 17.39 -7.77
N LYS A 124 -11.77 17.64 -7.96
CA LYS A 124 -12.55 18.56 -7.12
C LYS A 124 -12.62 18.11 -5.67
N ALA A 125 -12.74 16.80 -5.43
CA ALA A 125 -12.73 16.22 -4.08
C ALA A 125 -11.35 16.21 -3.41
N GLY A 126 -10.31 16.74 -4.06
CA GLY A 126 -8.97 16.88 -3.48
C GLY A 126 -8.00 15.73 -3.77
N ILE A 127 -8.45 14.69 -4.50
CA ILE A 127 -7.58 13.62 -5.00
C ILE A 127 -6.49 14.26 -5.86
N ASN A 128 -5.23 13.94 -5.52
CA ASN A 128 -4.07 14.56 -6.13
C ASN A 128 -3.04 13.56 -6.64
N ARG A 129 -3.29 12.26 -6.48
CA ARG A 129 -2.49 11.18 -7.06
C ARG A 129 -3.39 10.07 -7.64
N LEU A 130 -3.05 9.59 -8.83
CA LEU A 130 -3.71 8.44 -9.47
C LEU A 130 -2.75 7.25 -9.52
N SER A 131 -3.23 6.03 -9.28
CA SER A 131 -2.50 4.79 -9.50
C SER A 131 -3.16 3.96 -10.58
N PHE A 132 -2.57 3.92 -11.78
CA PHE A 132 -3.10 3.14 -12.90
C PHE A 132 -2.61 1.70 -12.85
N GLY A 133 -3.54 0.76 -12.68
CA GLY A 133 -3.25 -0.67 -12.87
C GLY A 133 -3.08 -1.01 -14.35
N LEU A 134 -1.90 -0.83 -14.96
CA LEU A 134 -1.70 -1.23 -16.35
C LEU A 134 -1.23 -2.68 -16.48
N GLN A 135 -0.27 -3.09 -15.66
CA GLN A 135 0.43 -4.37 -15.67
C GLN A 135 1.42 -4.52 -16.84
N THR A 136 1.00 -4.34 -18.09
CA THR A 136 1.87 -4.53 -19.27
C THR A 136 1.38 -3.73 -20.49
N SER A 137 2.28 -3.38 -21.41
CA SER A 137 1.92 -2.73 -22.68
C SER A 137 1.51 -3.72 -23.78
N HIS A 138 1.37 -5.01 -23.46
CA HIS A 138 1.13 -6.08 -24.42
C HIS A 138 -0.29 -6.63 -24.29
N ASP A 139 -1.15 -6.41 -25.30
CA ASP A 139 -2.56 -6.81 -25.24
C ASP A 139 -2.79 -8.32 -25.05
N ASN A 140 -1.87 -9.17 -25.49
CA ASN A 140 -1.92 -10.62 -25.25
C ASN A 140 -1.67 -10.95 -23.77
N GLU A 141 -0.70 -10.28 -23.13
CA GLU A 141 -0.41 -10.43 -21.70
C GLU A 141 -1.56 -9.84 -20.86
N LEU A 142 -2.16 -8.71 -21.27
CA LEU A 142 -3.35 -8.13 -20.62
C LEU A 142 -4.54 -9.09 -20.65
N LYS A 143 -4.79 -9.74 -21.80
CA LYS A 143 -5.84 -10.76 -21.94
C LYS A 143 -5.58 -11.96 -21.05
N LEU A 144 -4.32 -12.42 -20.97
CA LEU A 144 -3.91 -13.52 -20.10
C LEU A 144 -4.21 -13.21 -18.63
N LEU A 145 -3.95 -11.98 -18.19
CA LEU A 145 -4.24 -11.50 -16.84
C LEU A 145 -5.75 -11.29 -16.56
N GLY A 146 -6.60 -11.42 -17.58
CA GLY A 146 -8.03 -11.16 -17.48
C GLY A 146 -8.39 -9.68 -17.39
N ARG A 147 -7.50 -8.76 -17.82
CA ARG A 147 -7.75 -7.32 -17.85
C ARG A 147 -8.84 -6.98 -18.87
N ILE A 148 -9.61 -5.94 -18.56
CA ILE A 148 -10.76 -5.50 -19.38
C ILE A 148 -10.40 -4.41 -20.40
N HIS A 149 -9.14 -4.00 -20.47
CA HIS A 149 -8.66 -2.90 -21.32
C HIS A 149 -7.52 -3.36 -22.23
N SER A 150 -7.27 -2.57 -23.28
CA SER A 150 -6.07 -2.64 -24.11
C SER A 150 -5.05 -1.59 -23.70
N PHE A 151 -3.82 -1.71 -24.20
CA PHE A 151 -2.81 -0.68 -24.02
C PHE A 151 -3.23 0.68 -24.63
N SER A 152 -3.90 0.66 -25.79
CA SER A 152 -4.43 1.89 -26.42
C SER A 152 -5.44 2.61 -25.53
N GLN A 153 -6.34 1.86 -24.89
CA GLN A 153 -7.33 2.45 -23.98
C GLN A 153 -6.67 3.03 -22.73
N PHE A 154 -5.61 2.40 -22.23
CA PHE A 154 -4.77 2.98 -21.18
C PHE A 154 -4.14 4.31 -21.63
N GLU A 155 -3.56 4.38 -22.84
CA GLU A 155 -2.95 5.62 -23.32
C GLU A 155 -3.96 6.78 -23.41
N GLU A 156 -5.19 6.49 -23.87
CA GLU A 156 -6.29 7.46 -23.90
C GLU A 156 -6.65 7.96 -22.50
N ASN A 157 -6.86 7.03 -21.56
CA ASN A 157 -7.17 7.35 -20.16
C ASN A 157 -6.04 8.12 -19.45
N TYR A 158 -4.78 7.79 -19.73
CA TYR A 158 -3.62 8.51 -19.21
C TYR A 158 -3.59 9.95 -19.74
N LYS A 159 -3.77 10.14 -21.06
CA LYS A 159 -3.82 11.47 -21.68
C LYS A 159 -4.97 12.30 -21.12
N LEU A 160 -6.14 11.69 -20.91
CA LEU A 160 -7.29 12.34 -20.32
C LEU A 160 -7.01 12.80 -18.88
N ALA A 161 -6.39 11.95 -18.05
CA ALA A 161 -5.97 12.33 -16.70
C ALA A 161 -4.99 13.51 -16.70
N ARG A 162 -4.03 13.53 -17.65
CA ARG A 162 -3.13 14.67 -17.85
C ARG A 162 -3.88 15.94 -18.30
N GLN A 163 -4.86 15.84 -19.18
CA GLN A 163 -5.67 16.97 -19.66
C GLN A 163 -6.53 17.57 -18.54
N VAL A 164 -7.14 16.74 -17.69
CA VAL A 164 -7.83 17.18 -16.46
C VAL A 164 -6.85 17.81 -15.47
N GLY A 165 -5.55 17.50 -15.59
CA GLY A 165 -4.44 18.14 -14.89
C GLY A 165 -3.98 17.37 -13.66
N PHE A 166 -3.98 16.04 -13.71
CA PHE A 166 -3.25 15.22 -12.75
C PHE A 166 -1.76 15.22 -13.09
N ASN A 167 -0.94 15.64 -12.11
CA ASN A 167 0.51 15.78 -12.24
C ASN A 167 1.30 14.82 -11.35
N ASN A 168 0.61 13.91 -10.67
CA ASN A 168 1.21 12.84 -9.89
C ASN A 168 0.49 11.55 -10.26
N ILE A 169 1.04 10.85 -11.26
CA ILE A 169 0.47 9.62 -11.79
C ILE A 169 1.48 8.50 -11.59
N ASN A 170 1.01 7.46 -10.92
CA ASN A 170 1.65 6.15 -10.88
C ASN A 170 1.10 5.23 -11.97
N ILE A 171 1.95 4.36 -12.50
CA ILE A 171 1.58 3.24 -13.36
C ILE A 171 2.14 1.96 -12.73
N ASP A 172 1.24 1.04 -12.38
CA ASP A 172 1.57 -0.29 -11.87
C ASP A 172 1.88 -1.22 -13.04
N LEU A 173 3.03 -1.85 -12.99
CA LEU A 173 3.57 -2.79 -13.97
C LEU A 173 3.93 -4.10 -13.28
N MET A 174 3.66 -5.19 -14.00
CA MET A 174 3.86 -6.54 -13.50
C MET A 174 4.82 -7.29 -14.41
N SER A 175 5.94 -7.70 -13.85
CA SER A 175 6.90 -8.57 -14.50
C SER A 175 6.62 -10.04 -14.18
N ALA A 176 7.41 -10.93 -14.78
CA ALA A 176 7.35 -12.37 -14.61
C ALA A 176 5.98 -13.01 -14.96
N LEU A 177 5.26 -12.44 -15.92
CA LEU A 177 4.00 -13.03 -16.38
C LEU A 177 4.26 -14.35 -17.13
N PRO A 178 3.29 -15.29 -17.15
CA PRO A 178 3.47 -16.54 -17.89
C PRO A 178 3.74 -16.28 -19.38
N GLY A 179 4.86 -16.78 -19.89
CA GLY A 179 5.33 -16.58 -21.26
C GLY A 179 5.88 -15.18 -21.57
N GLN A 180 6.03 -14.29 -20.57
CA GLN A 180 6.64 -12.99 -20.76
C GLN A 180 8.14 -13.13 -21.01
N SER A 181 8.62 -12.43 -22.04
CA SER A 181 10.04 -12.41 -22.37
C SER A 181 10.70 -11.16 -21.80
N LEU A 182 12.02 -11.18 -21.59
CA LEU A 182 12.76 -9.98 -21.23
C LEU A 182 12.51 -8.84 -22.24
N ALA A 183 12.47 -9.15 -23.54
CA ALA A 183 12.22 -8.16 -24.58
C ALA A 183 10.81 -7.53 -24.49
N SER A 184 9.77 -8.31 -24.15
CA SER A 184 8.42 -7.75 -23.95
C SER A 184 8.34 -6.92 -22.66
N TRP A 185 9.05 -7.31 -21.61
CA TRP A 185 9.18 -6.50 -20.40
C TRP A 185 9.89 -5.17 -20.67
N GLU A 186 11.07 -5.18 -21.31
CA GLU A 186 11.81 -3.96 -21.65
C GLU A 186 10.98 -3.03 -22.53
N LYS A 187 10.27 -3.58 -23.53
CA LYS A 187 9.36 -2.80 -24.36
C LYS A 187 8.26 -2.14 -23.54
N THR A 188 7.70 -2.82 -22.54
CA THR A 188 6.75 -2.22 -21.59
C THR A 188 7.38 -1.02 -20.88
N LEU A 189 8.58 -1.18 -20.30
CA LEU A 189 9.28 -0.08 -19.64
C LEU A 189 9.50 1.11 -20.58
N PHE A 190 10.00 0.88 -21.80
CA PHE A 190 10.23 1.96 -22.78
C PHE A 190 8.95 2.67 -23.23
N CYS A 191 7.84 1.94 -23.37
CA CYS A 191 6.55 2.56 -23.67
C CYS A 191 6.09 3.48 -22.54
N ILE A 192 6.25 3.04 -21.29
CA ILE A 192 5.78 3.79 -20.12
C ILE A 192 6.67 4.99 -19.80
N THR A 193 8.00 4.85 -19.89
CA THR A 193 8.89 5.98 -19.63
C THR A 193 8.70 7.13 -20.64
N LYS A 194 8.28 6.83 -21.88
CA LYS A 194 7.91 7.84 -22.88
C LYS A 194 6.69 8.68 -22.49
N LEU A 195 5.75 8.11 -21.73
CA LEU A 195 4.61 8.85 -21.19
C LEU A 195 5.00 9.78 -20.04
N LYS A 196 6.19 9.57 -19.46
CA LYS A 196 6.78 10.35 -18.37
C LYS A 196 5.88 10.43 -17.12
N PRO A 197 5.34 9.32 -16.58
CA PRO A 197 4.70 9.34 -15.26
C PRO A 197 5.64 9.89 -14.18
N GLU A 198 5.09 10.16 -13.01
CA GLU A 198 5.90 10.59 -11.86
C GLU A 198 6.40 9.40 -11.05
N HIS A 199 5.66 8.30 -11.09
CA HIS A 199 5.92 7.10 -10.33
C HIS A 199 5.62 5.85 -11.17
N ILE A 200 6.38 4.78 -10.93
CA ILE A 200 6.20 3.47 -11.55
C ILE A 200 6.35 2.43 -10.45
N SER A 201 5.29 1.65 -10.21
CA SER A 201 5.40 0.40 -9.47
C SER A 201 5.77 -0.70 -10.45
N ALA A 202 6.87 -1.41 -10.23
CA ALA A 202 7.33 -2.52 -11.05
C ALA A 202 7.61 -3.71 -10.14
N TYR A 203 6.65 -4.63 -10.05
CA TYR A 203 6.69 -5.79 -9.17
C TYR A 203 6.55 -7.08 -9.97
N SER A 204 7.09 -8.17 -9.42
CA SER A 204 6.97 -9.49 -10.02
C SER A 204 5.60 -10.10 -9.70
N LEU A 205 5.03 -10.87 -10.63
CA LEU A 205 3.83 -11.67 -10.40
C LEU A 205 4.10 -12.67 -9.26
N ILE A 206 3.26 -12.63 -8.23
CA ILE A 206 3.24 -13.64 -7.18
C ILE A 206 2.08 -14.60 -7.44
N ILE A 207 2.36 -15.89 -7.35
CA ILE A 207 1.36 -16.95 -7.56
C ILE A 207 0.76 -17.32 -6.22
N GLU A 208 -0.45 -16.81 -5.96
CA GLU A 208 -1.11 -16.89 -4.66
C GLU A 208 -2.11 -18.05 -4.57
N GLU A 209 -2.02 -18.83 -3.49
CA GLU A 209 -2.93 -19.95 -3.22
C GLU A 209 -4.41 -19.53 -3.29
N GLY A 210 -5.25 -20.37 -3.89
CA GLY A 210 -6.68 -20.10 -4.06
C GLY A 210 -7.03 -19.18 -5.24
N THR A 211 -6.05 -18.83 -6.08
CA THR A 211 -6.29 -18.13 -7.35
C THR A 211 -6.31 -19.10 -8.54
N PRO A 212 -7.06 -18.79 -9.62
CA PRO A 212 -6.97 -19.55 -10.87
C PRO A 212 -5.54 -19.66 -11.44
N PHE A 213 -4.69 -18.66 -11.19
CA PHE A 213 -3.28 -18.71 -11.57
C PHE A 213 -2.48 -19.71 -10.75
N TYR A 214 -2.77 -19.90 -9.46
CA TYR A 214 -2.12 -20.93 -8.66
C TYR A 214 -2.45 -22.33 -9.14
N ASP A 215 -3.72 -22.59 -9.46
CA ASP A 215 -4.13 -23.90 -10.00
C ASP A 215 -3.42 -24.25 -11.32
N ARG A 216 -3.14 -23.23 -12.16
CA ARG A 216 -2.54 -23.40 -13.48
C ARG A 216 -1.01 -23.36 -13.48
N TYR A 217 -0.42 -22.41 -12.76
CA TYR A 217 1.01 -22.07 -12.81
C TYR A 217 1.76 -22.37 -11.50
N GLY A 218 1.05 -22.73 -10.43
CA GLY A 218 1.67 -23.10 -9.15
C GLY A 218 2.47 -24.40 -9.23
N PRO A 219 3.04 -24.87 -8.10
CA PRO A 219 3.97 -26.01 -8.07
C PRO A 219 3.44 -27.30 -8.73
N GLU A 220 2.13 -27.54 -8.62
CA GLU A 220 1.41 -28.69 -9.18
C GLU A 220 0.62 -28.35 -10.47
N GLY A 221 0.73 -27.12 -10.96
CA GLY A 221 0.01 -26.64 -12.14
C GLY A 221 0.57 -27.20 -13.44
N GLU A 222 -0.32 -27.45 -14.41
CA GLU A 222 0.01 -28.00 -15.73
C GLU A 222 0.95 -27.10 -16.55
N ASP A 223 0.97 -25.81 -16.24
CA ASP A 223 1.65 -24.77 -17.01
C ASP A 223 2.78 -24.10 -16.20
N LYS A 224 3.23 -24.69 -15.08
CA LYS A 224 4.26 -24.08 -14.20
C LYS A 224 5.54 -23.67 -14.91
N ASP A 225 5.95 -24.41 -15.94
CA ASP A 225 7.15 -24.14 -16.73
C ASP A 225 7.02 -22.92 -17.67
N LYS A 226 5.83 -22.28 -17.72
CA LYS A 226 5.61 -21.02 -18.44
C LYS A 226 6.01 -19.80 -17.62
N LEU A 227 6.20 -19.93 -16.31
CA LEU A 227 6.74 -18.85 -15.49
C LEU A 227 8.25 -18.69 -15.77
N PRO A 228 8.78 -17.47 -15.73
CA PRO A 228 10.22 -17.27 -15.83
C PRO A 228 10.99 -17.99 -14.73
N SER A 229 12.17 -18.51 -15.07
CA SER A 229 13.09 -19.04 -14.07
C SER A 229 13.62 -17.94 -13.14
N GLU A 230 14.13 -18.31 -11.96
CA GLU A 230 14.76 -17.36 -11.03
C GLU A 230 15.89 -16.55 -11.67
N GLU A 231 16.65 -17.16 -12.59
CA GLU A 231 17.71 -16.46 -13.35
C GLU A 231 17.13 -15.36 -14.25
N VAL A 232 15.98 -15.62 -14.88
CA VAL A 232 15.30 -14.64 -15.74
C VAL A 232 14.66 -13.54 -14.89
N ASP A 233 14.03 -13.89 -13.76
CA ASP A 233 13.44 -12.90 -12.84
C ASP A 233 14.50 -11.95 -12.28
N ARG A 234 15.68 -12.49 -11.90
CA ARG A 234 16.83 -11.66 -11.49
C ARG A 234 17.31 -10.73 -12.60
N LEU A 235 17.35 -11.22 -13.84
CA LEU A 235 17.72 -10.40 -15.00
C LEU A 235 16.68 -9.29 -15.25
N ILE A 236 15.39 -9.61 -15.15
CA ILE A 236 14.28 -8.65 -15.20
C ILE A 236 14.48 -7.56 -14.15
N TYR A 237 14.78 -7.94 -12.91
CA TYR A 237 14.96 -7.00 -11.81
C TYR A 237 16.13 -6.02 -12.06
N SER A 238 17.28 -6.54 -12.48
CA SER A 238 18.46 -5.75 -12.84
C SER A 238 18.18 -4.79 -14.02
N ARG A 239 17.57 -5.30 -15.09
CA ARG A 239 17.21 -4.51 -16.28
C ARG A 239 16.17 -3.44 -15.99
N THR A 240 15.22 -3.72 -15.10
CA THR A 240 14.24 -2.74 -14.63
C THR A 240 14.92 -1.55 -13.97
N LYS A 241 15.82 -1.81 -13.01
CA LYS A 241 16.59 -0.77 -12.34
C LYS A 241 17.39 0.07 -13.34
N GLU A 242 18.14 -0.57 -14.23
CA GLU A 242 18.98 0.12 -15.21
C GLU A 242 18.16 1.02 -16.14
N ILE A 243 17.09 0.47 -16.73
CA ILE A 243 16.23 1.23 -17.65
C ILE A 243 15.58 2.39 -16.90
N LEU A 244 14.89 2.14 -15.79
CA LEU A 244 14.17 3.20 -15.08
C LEU A 244 15.11 4.30 -14.56
N SER A 245 16.29 3.95 -14.06
CA SER A 245 17.30 4.93 -13.62
C SER A 245 17.78 5.79 -14.80
N SER A 246 17.96 5.21 -15.99
CA SER A 246 18.34 5.98 -17.20
C SER A 246 17.30 7.02 -17.65
N TYR A 247 16.04 6.88 -17.19
CA TYR A 247 14.96 7.85 -17.40
C TYR A 247 14.68 8.73 -16.17
N GLY A 248 15.54 8.68 -15.14
CA GLY A 248 15.48 9.53 -13.95
C GLY A 248 14.48 9.08 -12.89
N TYR A 249 14.14 7.78 -12.84
CA TYR A 249 13.36 7.21 -11.74
C TYR A 249 14.29 6.47 -10.79
N GLU A 250 14.27 6.87 -9.52
CA GLU A 250 15.05 6.26 -8.46
C GLU A 250 14.24 5.20 -7.73
N ARG A 251 14.85 4.06 -7.45
CA ARG A 251 14.24 3.02 -6.62
C ARG A 251 14.27 3.45 -5.17
N TYR A 252 13.13 3.64 -4.53
CA TYR A 252 13.06 4.02 -3.11
C TYR A 252 12.67 2.86 -2.19
N GLU A 253 12.08 1.79 -2.73
CA GLU A 253 11.86 0.51 -2.06
C GLU A 253 11.84 -0.64 -3.08
N ILE A 254 11.72 -1.90 -2.63
CA ILE A 254 11.82 -3.13 -3.44
C ILE A 254 11.13 -3.06 -4.81
N SER A 255 9.91 -2.53 -4.88
CA SER A 255 9.07 -2.61 -6.08
C SER A 255 8.72 -1.26 -6.72
N ASN A 256 9.13 -0.13 -6.15
CA ASN A 256 8.66 1.19 -6.55
C ASN A 256 9.80 2.14 -6.91
N TYR A 257 9.56 2.84 -8.01
CA TYR A 257 10.46 3.81 -8.61
C TYR A 257 9.73 5.13 -8.76
N ALA A 258 10.40 6.23 -8.44
CA ALA A 258 9.80 7.56 -8.54
C ALA A 258 10.82 8.58 -9.00
N LYS A 259 10.32 9.66 -9.61
CA LYS A 259 11.09 10.90 -9.66
C LYS A 259 11.21 11.48 -8.25
N GLU A 260 12.27 12.24 -8.00
CA GLU A 260 12.48 12.90 -6.71
C GLU A 260 11.24 13.69 -6.26
N GLY A 261 10.79 13.44 -5.03
CA GLY A 261 9.63 14.10 -4.43
C GLY A 261 8.27 13.50 -4.80
N TYR A 262 8.24 12.40 -5.58
CA TYR A 262 7.03 11.70 -5.99
C TYR A 262 6.91 10.29 -5.42
N GLU A 263 7.76 9.92 -4.46
CA GLU A 263 7.61 8.70 -3.68
C GLU A 263 6.23 8.66 -3.01
N CYS A 264 5.58 7.49 -3.03
CA CYS A 264 4.25 7.34 -2.43
C CYS A 264 4.34 7.49 -0.91
N ARG A 265 3.90 8.63 -0.38
CA ARG A 265 3.98 8.91 1.07
C ARG A 265 3.15 7.94 1.88
N HIS A 266 2.03 7.48 1.33
CA HIS A 266 1.23 6.45 2.00
C HIS A 266 1.97 5.11 2.09
N ASN A 267 2.61 4.65 1.01
CA ASN A 267 3.32 3.37 1.03
C ASN A 267 4.53 3.40 1.97
N LYS A 268 5.24 4.53 2.06
CA LYS A 268 6.36 4.69 2.99
C LYS A 268 5.96 4.47 4.45
N ALA A 269 4.71 4.78 4.83
CA ALA A 269 4.24 4.57 6.20
C ALA A 269 4.25 3.10 6.63
N TYR A 270 3.95 2.17 5.71
CA TYR A 270 4.04 0.73 5.97
C TYR A 270 5.48 0.33 6.29
N TRP A 271 6.46 0.90 5.58
CA TRP A 271 7.88 0.60 5.78
C TRP A 271 8.48 1.25 7.03
N GLU A 272 7.97 2.42 7.41
CA GLU A 272 8.43 3.19 8.57
C GLU A 272 7.77 2.71 9.89
N GLY A 273 6.76 1.85 9.80
CA GLY A 273 5.98 1.37 10.94
C GLY A 273 5.27 2.51 11.66
N VAL A 274 4.75 3.47 10.89
CA VAL A 274 3.92 4.59 11.34
C VAL A 274 2.47 4.14 11.44
N SER A 275 1.72 4.72 12.36
CA SER A 275 0.31 4.38 12.57
C SER A 275 -0.54 4.63 11.30
N TYR A 276 -1.30 3.60 10.91
CA TYR A 276 -2.26 3.67 9.82
C TYR A 276 -3.58 2.99 10.20
N LEU A 277 -4.69 3.62 9.80
CA LEU A 277 -6.04 3.13 10.03
C LEU A 277 -6.65 2.71 8.69
N GLY A 278 -6.96 1.43 8.59
CA GLY A 278 -7.77 0.86 7.52
C GLY A 278 -9.25 0.99 7.82
N LEU A 279 -10.01 1.46 6.82
CA LEU A 279 -11.45 1.60 6.84
C LEU A 279 -12.06 0.76 5.71
N GLY A 280 -13.23 0.18 5.95
CA GLY A 280 -13.92 -0.68 4.99
C GLY A 280 -13.70 -2.17 5.20
N LEU A 281 -14.23 -2.97 4.29
CA LEU A 281 -14.18 -4.42 4.35
C LEU A 281 -12.73 -4.93 4.34
N GLY A 282 -12.36 -5.80 5.27
CA GLY A 282 -11.05 -6.47 5.32
C GLY A 282 -9.82 -5.56 5.44
N SER A 283 -10.01 -4.27 5.67
CA SER A 283 -8.90 -3.32 5.76
C SER A 283 -8.03 -3.59 6.98
N ALA A 284 -6.71 -3.62 6.79
CA ALA A 284 -5.73 -3.78 7.85
C ALA A 284 -5.35 -2.43 8.48
N SER A 285 -4.98 -2.46 9.75
CA SER A 285 -4.53 -1.30 10.52
C SER A 285 -3.34 -1.67 11.40
N LEU A 286 -2.52 -0.66 11.71
CA LEU A 286 -1.48 -0.70 12.74
C LEU A 286 -1.60 0.61 13.53
N ILE A 287 -2.00 0.53 14.81
CA ILE A 287 -2.11 1.70 15.69
C ILE A 287 -1.40 1.32 17.00
N ASP A 288 -0.43 2.12 17.46
CA ASP A 288 0.33 1.87 18.69
C ASP A 288 0.87 0.44 18.82
N TYR A 289 1.41 -0.10 17.72
CA TYR A 289 1.92 -1.48 17.65
C TYR A 289 0.86 -2.57 17.82
N ILE A 290 -0.42 -2.23 17.63
CA ILE A 290 -1.53 -3.16 17.61
C ILE A 290 -1.98 -3.31 16.16
N ARG A 291 -1.85 -4.52 15.63
CA ARG A 291 -2.38 -4.89 14.32
C ARG A 291 -3.78 -5.41 14.46
N PHE A 292 -4.63 -5.04 13.53
CA PHE A 292 -5.97 -5.62 13.41
C PHE A 292 -6.45 -5.46 11.96
N SER A 293 -7.43 -6.28 11.58
CA SER A 293 -8.14 -6.10 10.32
C SER A 293 -9.64 -5.96 10.58
N ASN A 294 -10.39 -5.40 9.65
CA ASN A 294 -11.84 -5.56 9.65
C ASN A 294 -12.23 -6.97 9.17
N THR A 295 -13.48 -7.39 9.40
CA THR A 295 -14.00 -8.64 8.84
C THR A 295 -13.91 -8.64 7.32
N ASN A 296 -13.62 -9.81 6.74
CA ASN A 296 -13.51 -10.00 5.29
C ASN A 296 -14.86 -10.39 4.66
N PHE A 297 -15.92 -10.57 5.45
CA PHE A 297 -17.24 -10.98 4.96
C PHE A 297 -18.17 -9.78 4.77
N LEU A 298 -18.50 -9.46 3.52
CA LEU A 298 -19.31 -8.29 3.17
C LEU A 298 -20.64 -8.21 3.92
N THR A 299 -21.38 -9.31 3.98
CA THR A 299 -22.67 -9.39 4.69
C THR A 299 -22.50 -9.15 6.18
N GLU A 300 -21.43 -9.68 6.79
CA GLU A 300 -21.14 -9.48 8.20
C GLU A 300 -20.80 -8.01 8.48
N TYR A 301 -19.90 -7.42 7.70
CA TYR A 301 -19.51 -6.01 7.81
C TYR A 301 -20.74 -5.08 7.76
N ILE A 302 -21.60 -5.26 6.76
CA ILE A 302 -22.82 -4.45 6.59
C ILE A 302 -23.79 -4.68 7.77
N ASN A 303 -23.98 -5.93 8.20
CA ASN A 303 -24.93 -6.25 9.26
C ASN A 303 -24.47 -5.74 10.63
N LEU A 304 -23.18 -5.85 10.95
CA LEU A 304 -22.61 -5.35 12.20
C LEU A 304 -22.75 -3.83 12.32
N ILE A 305 -22.45 -3.09 11.25
CA ILE A 305 -22.54 -1.63 11.25
C ILE A 305 -24.00 -1.13 11.24
N ASN A 306 -24.91 -1.87 10.60
CA ASN A 306 -26.34 -1.52 10.58
C ASN A 306 -27.09 -1.99 11.82
N GLY A 307 -26.63 -3.07 12.45
CA GLY A 307 -27.19 -3.60 13.68
C GLY A 307 -26.96 -2.62 14.81
N CYS A 308 -28.04 -2.00 15.29
CA CYS A 308 -28.04 -1.19 16.51
C CYS A 308 -27.90 -2.08 17.76
N HIS A 309 -26.95 -3.00 17.79
CA HIS A 309 -26.64 -3.75 18.99
C HIS A 309 -25.77 -2.89 19.90
N ASN A 310 -26.47 -2.06 20.67
CA ASN A 310 -26.00 -1.61 21.98
C ASN A 310 -25.50 -2.83 22.76
N ASN A 311 -24.29 -2.73 23.32
CA ASN A 311 -23.71 -3.63 24.33
C ASN A 311 -23.07 -4.95 23.88
N ILE A 312 -22.20 -4.92 22.88
CA ILE A 312 -20.93 -5.64 23.04
C ILE A 312 -19.83 -4.64 22.75
N MET A 313 -19.39 -3.94 23.81
CA MET A 313 -17.99 -3.52 23.87
C MET A 313 -17.18 -4.80 23.67
N SER A 314 -16.77 -5.07 22.43
CA SER A 314 -15.79 -6.10 22.14
C SER A 314 -14.42 -5.55 22.56
N THR A 315 -14.29 -5.22 23.85
CA THR A 315 -13.02 -4.86 24.47
C THR A 315 -12.24 -6.15 24.70
N ASN A 316 -11.78 -6.74 23.59
CA ASN A 316 -10.48 -7.42 23.60
C ASN A 316 -9.32 -6.39 23.56
N VAL A 317 -9.67 -5.10 23.48
CA VAL A 317 -8.83 -3.97 23.88
C VAL A 317 -8.76 -3.99 25.41
N LEU A 318 -7.58 -4.30 25.95
CA LEU A 318 -7.38 -4.37 27.40
C LEU A 318 -7.78 -3.01 28.01
N GLU A 319 -8.31 -2.97 29.25
CA GLU A 319 -8.56 -1.71 30.00
C GLU A 319 -7.33 -0.77 30.09
N LYS A 320 -6.16 -1.22 29.62
CA LYS A 320 -4.90 -0.49 29.55
C LYS A 320 -4.75 0.43 28.33
N ASP A 321 -5.53 0.26 27.27
CA ASP A 321 -5.31 1.01 26.03
C ASP A 321 -5.99 2.39 26.12
N LYS A 322 -5.18 3.43 26.26
CA LYS A 322 -5.65 4.82 26.35
C LYS A 322 -6.06 5.41 25.00
N ASN A 323 -5.69 4.76 23.90
CA ASN A 323 -5.91 5.28 22.56
C ASN A 323 -7.31 4.92 22.06
N ARG A 324 -8.19 5.92 22.02
CA ARG A 324 -9.57 5.77 21.61
C ARG A 324 -9.74 5.38 20.14
N LEU A 325 -8.72 5.55 19.28
CA LEU A 325 -8.78 4.99 17.92
C LEU A 325 -8.91 3.47 17.93
N LEU A 326 -8.52 2.80 19.02
CA LEU A 326 -8.63 1.36 19.16
C LEU A 326 -10.04 0.88 19.53
N ASP A 327 -11.00 1.76 19.85
CA ASP A 327 -12.36 1.31 20.16
C ASP A 327 -13.06 0.73 18.92
N ASP A 328 -13.64 -0.46 19.06
CA ASP A 328 -14.44 -1.14 18.03
C ASP A 328 -15.94 -1.05 18.35
N PHE A 329 -16.57 0.05 17.91
CA PHE A 329 -17.98 0.34 18.17
C PHE A 329 -18.95 -0.65 17.52
N TYR A 330 -18.52 -1.32 16.45
CA TYR A 330 -19.39 -2.19 15.66
C TYR A 330 -19.03 -3.67 15.79
N GLY A 331 -17.96 -4.02 16.50
CA GLY A 331 -17.48 -5.40 16.61
C GLY A 331 -16.96 -5.95 15.27
N ILE A 332 -16.45 -5.08 14.39
CA ILE A 332 -16.00 -5.44 13.04
C ILE A 332 -14.55 -5.93 13.00
N ARG A 333 -13.76 -5.73 14.05
CA ARG A 333 -12.33 -6.06 14.05
C ARG A 333 -12.06 -7.53 14.27
N ARG A 334 -11.06 -8.04 13.57
CA ARG A 334 -10.56 -9.41 13.58
C ARG A 334 -9.04 -9.37 13.74
N ASN A 335 -8.46 -10.52 14.12
CA ASN A 335 -7.01 -10.71 14.14
C ASN A 335 -6.25 -9.63 14.94
N ILE A 336 -6.74 -9.26 16.13
CA ILE A 336 -6.10 -8.25 16.97
C ILE A 336 -4.83 -8.84 17.57
N ILE A 337 -3.67 -8.26 17.24
CA ILE A 337 -2.34 -8.71 17.65
C ILE A 337 -1.61 -7.55 18.30
N TYR A 338 -1.17 -7.73 19.54
CA TYR A 338 -0.30 -6.80 20.26
C TYR A 338 1.14 -7.20 20.04
N LEU A 339 1.92 -6.34 19.37
CA LEU A 339 3.33 -6.66 19.09
C LEU A 339 4.16 -6.52 20.36
N THR A 340 4.85 -7.60 20.73
CA THR A 340 5.86 -7.58 21.79
C THR A 340 7.04 -6.68 21.39
N LYS A 341 7.86 -6.25 22.35
CA LYS A 341 9.05 -5.43 22.06
C LYS A 341 9.97 -6.10 21.02
N ASN A 342 10.12 -7.42 21.10
CA ASN A 342 10.91 -8.19 20.13
C ASN A 342 10.30 -8.11 18.73
N GLN A 343 8.99 -8.35 18.58
CA GLN A 343 8.31 -8.23 17.30
C GLN A 343 8.37 -6.82 16.71
N GLN A 344 8.32 -5.79 17.56
CA GLN A 344 8.49 -4.41 17.10
C GLN A 344 9.91 -4.16 16.55
N ILE A 345 10.93 -4.75 17.18
CA ILE A 345 12.32 -4.69 16.74
C ILE A 345 12.50 -5.43 15.41
N GLU A 346 11.97 -6.66 15.31
CA GLU A 346 11.96 -7.46 14.08
C GLU A 346 11.33 -6.69 12.93
N GLU A 347 10.15 -6.12 13.14
CA GLU A 347 9.44 -5.36 12.11
C GLU A 347 10.19 -4.11 11.69
N PHE A 348 10.82 -3.39 12.63
CA PHE A 348 11.64 -2.23 12.29
C PHE A 348 12.77 -2.61 11.32
N MET A 349 13.43 -3.74 11.58
CA MET A 349 14.50 -4.24 10.71
C MET A 349 13.94 -4.75 9.37
N PHE A 350 12.94 -5.63 9.44
CA PHE A 350 12.35 -6.31 8.29
C PHE A 350 11.73 -5.33 7.29
N LEU A 351 10.99 -4.33 7.79
CA LEU A 351 10.29 -3.35 6.96
C LEU A 351 11.24 -2.26 6.47
N GLY A 352 12.13 -1.75 7.32
CA GLY A 352 13.01 -0.65 6.94
C GLY A 352 14.09 -1.07 5.92
N LEU A 353 14.60 -2.30 6.00
CA LEU A 353 15.57 -2.83 5.03
C LEU A 353 14.98 -3.09 3.63
N ARG A 354 13.66 -3.09 3.48
CA ARG A 354 12.99 -3.11 2.16
C ARG A 354 13.08 -1.76 1.44
N THR A 355 13.48 -0.70 2.14
CA THR A 355 13.69 0.61 1.53
C THR A 355 15.14 0.77 1.09
N SER A 356 15.38 1.51 0.01
CA SER A 356 16.74 1.79 -0.46
C SER A 356 17.53 2.67 0.53
N GLU A 357 16.84 3.40 1.41
CA GLU A 357 17.46 4.16 2.49
C GLU A 357 17.88 3.30 3.68
N GLY A 358 17.32 2.09 3.80
CA GLY A 358 17.52 1.16 4.89
C GLY A 358 17.03 1.67 6.25
N VAL A 359 17.65 1.17 7.31
CA VAL A 359 17.30 1.44 8.71
C VAL A 359 18.29 2.40 9.36
N SER A 360 17.79 3.29 10.21
CA SER A 360 18.62 4.23 10.98
C SER A 360 18.89 3.70 12.39
N LYS A 361 20.17 3.60 12.76
CA LYS A 361 20.65 3.20 14.08
C LYS A 361 20.19 4.18 15.17
N SER A 362 20.21 5.49 14.89
CA SER A 362 19.71 6.49 15.84
C SER A 362 18.19 6.41 16.02
N LYS A 363 17.41 6.21 14.96
CA LYS A 363 15.95 5.98 15.08
C LYS A 363 15.65 4.69 15.85
N PHE A 364 16.41 3.62 15.60
CA PHE A 364 16.31 2.37 16.33
C PHE A 364 16.53 2.57 17.84
N PHE A 365 17.65 3.20 18.21
CA PHE A 365 17.97 3.49 19.60
C PHE A 365 16.90 4.37 20.26
N LYS A 366 16.44 5.41 19.57
CA LYS A 366 15.37 6.29 20.07
C LYS A 366 14.07 5.53 20.33
N ARG A 367 13.73 4.55 19.48
CA ARG A 367 12.48 3.76 19.59
C ARG A 367 12.57 2.69 20.68
N PHE A 368 13.70 2.00 20.82
CA PHE A 368 13.80 0.80 21.66
C PHE A 368 14.69 0.95 22.90
N ALA A 369 15.39 2.08 23.03
CA ALA A 369 16.34 2.39 24.09
C ALA A 369 17.44 1.31 24.27
N ILE A 370 17.84 0.68 23.16
CA ILE A 370 18.90 -0.33 23.06
C ILE A 370 19.61 -0.14 21.71
N ALA A 371 20.93 -0.31 21.67
CA ALA A 371 21.66 -0.15 20.42
C ALA A 371 21.37 -1.34 19.49
N MET A 372 21.31 -1.08 18.18
CA MET A 372 21.11 -2.12 17.18
C MET A 372 22.22 -3.17 17.24
N ASP A 373 23.46 -2.71 17.44
CA ASP A 373 24.65 -3.55 17.55
C ASP A 373 24.65 -4.43 18.81
N ASP A 374 23.94 -4.05 19.88
CA ASP A 374 23.79 -4.89 21.10
C ASP A 374 22.90 -6.11 20.85
N ILE A 375 22.01 -6.04 19.86
CA ILE A 375 21.08 -7.13 19.49
C ILE A 375 21.63 -7.93 18.32
N TYR A 376 22.09 -7.23 17.28
CA TYR A 376 22.40 -7.82 15.97
C TYR A 376 23.89 -7.75 15.60
N GLY A 377 24.79 -7.33 16.49
CA GLY A 377 26.20 -7.05 16.14
C GLY A 377 26.91 -8.17 15.36
N ASP A 378 26.83 -9.42 15.84
CA ASP A 378 27.45 -10.57 15.17
C ASP A 378 26.80 -10.87 13.81
N LEU A 379 25.47 -10.73 13.72
CA LEU A 379 24.73 -10.89 12.47
C LEU A 379 25.13 -9.81 11.45
N LEU A 380 25.23 -8.54 11.87
CA LEU A 380 25.60 -7.44 11.01
C LEU A 380 27.00 -7.65 10.43
N LEU A 381 27.98 -8.04 11.26
CA LEU A 381 29.34 -8.35 10.80
C LEU A 381 29.36 -9.50 9.78
N LYS A 382 28.55 -10.54 9.99
CA LYS A 382 28.40 -11.65 9.05
C LYS A 382 27.82 -11.16 7.71
N LEU A 383 26.71 -10.43 7.74
CA LEU A 383 26.04 -9.95 6.52
C LEU A 383 26.90 -8.94 5.74
N GLU A 384 27.66 -8.09 6.42
CA GLU A 384 28.61 -7.17 5.78
C GLU A 384 29.76 -7.93 5.11
N LYS A 385 30.31 -8.96 5.78
CA LYS A 385 31.35 -9.82 5.22
C LYS A 385 30.86 -10.58 3.98
N ASP A 386 29.61 -11.00 3.98
CA ASP A 386 28.96 -11.67 2.84
C ASP A 386 28.56 -10.69 1.72
N GLY A 387 28.77 -9.38 1.92
CA GLY A 387 28.46 -8.33 0.94
C GLY A 387 26.97 -8.08 0.74
N LEU A 388 26.12 -8.50 1.68
CA LEU A 388 24.66 -8.43 1.61
C LEU A 388 24.12 -7.12 2.16
N VAL A 389 24.77 -6.57 3.19
CA VAL A 389 24.45 -5.26 3.74
C VAL A 389 25.68 -4.37 3.74
N THR A 390 25.45 -3.07 3.80
CA THR A 390 26.49 -2.09 4.06
C THR A 390 25.95 -1.04 5.01
N SER A 391 26.85 -0.42 5.76
CA SER A 391 26.49 0.60 6.75
C SER A 391 27.33 1.86 6.57
N ASN A 392 26.73 2.99 6.95
CA ASN A 392 27.46 4.23 7.22
C ASN A 392 27.28 4.59 8.70
N LYS A 393 27.62 5.83 9.09
CA LYS A 393 27.57 6.26 10.50
C LYS A 393 26.20 6.07 11.17
N ASP A 394 25.11 6.21 10.44
CA ASP A 394 23.75 6.09 11.01
C ASP A 394 22.85 5.08 10.30
N LYS A 395 23.10 4.78 9.01
CA LYS A 395 22.20 3.92 8.22
C LYS A 395 22.83 2.57 7.92
N LEU A 396 22.00 1.52 7.96
CA LEU A 396 22.28 0.18 7.46
C LEU A 396 21.29 -0.11 6.32
N TYR A 397 21.78 -0.51 5.16
CA TYR A 397 20.96 -0.80 3.99
C TYR A 397 21.49 -2.00 3.22
N LEU A 398 20.61 -2.63 2.44
CA LEU A 398 20.98 -3.73 1.55
C LEU A 398 21.90 -3.22 0.43
N THR A 399 22.87 -4.03 0.04
CA THR A 399 23.61 -3.81 -1.22
C THR A 399 22.73 -4.21 -2.40
N ASP A 400 23.16 -3.94 -3.64
CA ASP A 400 22.45 -4.44 -4.82
C ASP A 400 22.31 -5.97 -4.80
N TYR A 401 23.35 -6.68 -4.37
CA TYR A 401 23.27 -8.12 -4.19
C TYR A 401 22.36 -8.51 -3.02
N GLY A 402 22.38 -7.77 -1.92
CA GLY A 402 21.49 -7.99 -0.78
C GLY A 402 20.00 -7.83 -1.13
N ILE A 403 19.66 -6.94 -2.07
CA ILE A 403 18.28 -6.77 -2.53
C ILE A 403 17.83 -7.99 -3.34
N ASP A 404 18.69 -8.53 -4.21
CA ASP A 404 18.39 -9.73 -5.01
C ASP A 404 17.99 -10.92 -4.13
N VAL A 405 18.57 -11.04 -2.94
CA VAL A 405 18.28 -12.11 -1.96
C VAL A 405 17.64 -11.59 -0.68
N SER A 406 16.93 -10.47 -0.78
CA SER A 406 16.41 -9.72 0.38
C SER A 406 15.63 -10.59 1.35
N ASN A 407 14.70 -11.42 0.89
CA ASN A 407 13.90 -12.28 1.79
C ASN A 407 14.76 -13.17 2.69
N ARG A 408 15.87 -13.73 2.18
CA ARG A 408 16.82 -14.49 2.98
C ARG A 408 17.46 -13.59 4.03
N VAL A 409 17.99 -12.43 3.63
CA VAL A 409 18.63 -11.48 4.55
C VAL A 409 17.68 -11.04 5.66
N LEU A 410 16.45 -10.67 5.30
CA LEU A 410 15.43 -10.20 6.22
C LEU A 410 15.02 -11.27 7.24
N SER A 411 14.97 -12.55 6.84
CA SER A 411 14.65 -13.66 7.74
C SER A 411 15.67 -13.84 8.87
N GLU A 412 16.94 -13.45 8.66
CA GLU A 412 17.98 -13.58 9.69
C GLU A 412 17.80 -12.57 10.84
N PHE A 413 16.95 -11.55 10.69
CA PHE A 413 16.65 -10.56 11.75
C PHE A 413 15.50 -10.96 12.67
N LEU A 414 14.80 -12.06 12.38
CA LEU A 414 13.71 -12.57 13.19
C LEU A 414 14.27 -13.34 14.40
N PHE A 415 13.69 -13.13 15.59
CA PHE A 415 14.00 -13.92 16.77
C PHE A 415 13.37 -15.32 16.65
N GLU A 416 13.98 -16.30 17.31
CA GLU A 416 13.44 -17.67 17.43
C GLU A 416 12.20 -17.76 18.31
#